data_AF-A0A5C7RX79-F1
#
_entry.id   AF-A0A5C7RX79-F1
#
_cell.length_a   1.000
_cell.length_b   1.000
_cell.length_c   1.000
_cell.angle_alpha   90.00
_cell.angle_beta   90.00
_cell.angle_gamma   90.00
#
_symmetry.space_group_name_H-M   'P 1'
#
loop_
_entity.id
_entity.type
_entity.pdbx_description
1 polymer ?
#
loop_
_entity_poly.entity_id
_entity_poly.type
_entity_poly.pdbx_seq_one_letter_code
_entity_poly.pdbx_strand_id
1 'polypeptide(L)'
;MLLKDVSRKPLLWLAAALCMAFAGLAQAAGSPASVEHARIRWLPGDLPLAGYFDLTNTGPRPLTLTGASSTVFGDVMMHRTVHRGGETGMVPVHDIQVRPGQTLHFTPDGYHLMLMGRTRTLAKGDAVPIRLTFSGGRSMDVMFAVRGADMQ
;
A
#
# COMPACT_ATOMS: atom_id res chain seq x y z
N MET A 1 61.72 -31.95 -57.10
CA MET A 1 60.30 -31.78 -57.44
C MET A 1 59.58 -31.39 -56.14
N LEU A 2 59.44 -30.10 -55.80
CA LEU A 2 58.28 -29.24 -56.15
C LEU A 2 56.95 -29.94 -55.82
N LEU A 3 55.98 -29.43 -55.05
CA LEU A 3 55.77 -28.29 -54.14
C LEU A 3 54.30 -28.48 -53.65
N LYS A 4 53.96 -27.95 -52.46
CA LYS A 4 52.59 -27.63 -51.96
C LYS A 4 51.73 -28.85 -51.54
N ASP A 5 50.96 -28.80 -50.44
CA ASP A 5 50.19 -27.67 -49.96
C ASP A 5 50.03 -27.61 -48.43
N VAL A 6 49.92 -26.38 -47.96
CA VAL A 6 49.61 -25.97 -46.59
C VAL A 6 48.10 -25.76 -46.51
N SER A 7 47.43 -26.34 -45.52
CA SER A 7 46.22 -25.70 -44.99
C SER A 7 46.09 -25.87 -43.49
N ARG A 8 45.60 -24.80 -42.85
CA ARG A 8 45.86 -24.37 -41.47
C ARG A 8 44.60 -24.48 -40.62
N LYS A 9 44.70 -25.21 -39.48
CA LYS A 9 44.20 -24.90 -38.11
C LYS A 9 42.65 -24.70 -37.93
N PRO A 10 42.07 -24.51 -36.72
CA PRO A 10 42.58 -24.56 -35.32
C PRO A 10 41.73 -25.47 -34.37
N LEU A 11 42.23 -25.96 -33.21
CA LEU A 11 42.07 -25.40 -31.84
C LEU A 11 40.54 -25.29 -31.47
N LEU A 12 39.90 -25.98 -30.51
CA LEU A 12 39.98 -25.78 -29.05
C LEU A 12 38.67 -26.20 -28.29
N TRP A 13 38.82 -26.81 -27.09
CA TRP A 13 38.01 -26.67 -25.83
C TRP A 13 36.78 -27.58 -25.63
N LEU A 14 36.75 -28.46 -24.62
CA LEU A 14 36.47 -28.29 -23.17
C LEU A 14 34.96 -28.19 -22.82
N ALA A 15 34.47 -29.25 -22.19
CA ALA A 15 33.53 -29.35 -21.06
C ALA A 15 32.20 -28.55 -21.01
N ALA A 16 31.13 -29.33 -20.79
CA ALA A 16 30.00 -29.12 -19.88
C ALA A 16 29.16 -27.82 -19.93
N ALA A 17 27.86 -27.96 -20.19
CA ALA A 17 26.85 -27.03 -19.66
C ALA A 17 25.49 -27.72 -19.47
N LEU A 18 25.27 -28.19 -18.24
CA LEU A 18 23.97 -28.49 -17.65
C LEU A 18 23.22 -27.16 -17.47
N CYS A 19 22.32 -26.81 -18.40
CA CYS A 19 21.47 -25.63 -18.24
C CYS A 19 20.27 -25.97 -17.34
N MET A 20 20.44 -25.66 -16.06
CA MET A 20 19.36 -25.52 -15.07
C MET A 20 18.28 -24.56 -15.59
N ALA A 21 17.07 -25.07 -15.79
CA ALA A 21 15.87 -24.25 -15.88
C ALA A 21 15.41 -23.88 -14.46
N PHE A 22 16.01 -22.85 -13.87
CA PHE A 22 15.49 -22.24 -12.65
C PHE A 22 14.33 -21.33 -13.04
N ALA A 23 13.12 -21.88 -13.12
CA ALA A 23 11.91 -21.10 -13.26
C ALA A 23 11.72 -20.31 -11.95
N GLY A 24 12.08 -19.02 -11.99
CA GLY A 24 11.85 -18.10 -10.88
C GLY A 24 10.36 -17.99 -10.61
N LEU A 25 9.88 -18.58 -9.51
CA LEU A 25 8.62 -18.17 -8.90
C LEU A 25 8.82 -16.74 -8.40
N ALA A 26 8.37 -15.76 -9.18
CA ALA A 26 8.15 -14.41 -8.69
C ALA A 26 7.04 -14.49 -7.64
N GLN A 27 7.42 -14.69 -6.37
CA GLN A 27 6.53 -14.47 -5.25
C GLN A 27 6.07 -13.02 -5.33
N ALA A 28 4.77 -12.81 -5.50
CA ALA A 28 4.15 -11.50 -5.32
C ALA A 28 4.38 -11.11 -3.85
N ALA A 29 5.53 -10.48 -3.58
CA ALA A 29 5.88 -10.02 -2.25
C ALA A 29 4.84 -8.96 -1.86
N GLY A 30 3.94 -9.33 -0.93
CA GLY A 30 2.99 -8.40 -0.33
C GLY A 30 3.68 -7.10 0.07
N SER A 31 2.94 -5.99 0.06
CA SER A 31 3.45 -4.68 0.52
C SER A 31 4.16 -4.84 1.88
N PRO A 32 5.40 -4.33 2.11
CA PRO A 32 6.14 -4.45 3.36
C PRO A 32 5.54 -3.47 4.37
N ALA A 33 4.27 -3.71 4.66
CA ALA A 33 3.41 -2.86 5.44
C ALA A 33 2.66 -3.77 6.41
N SER A 34 2.62 -3.37 7.68
CA SER A 34 1.64 -3.87 8.64
C SER A 34 0.61 -2.78 8.87
N VAL A 35 -0.66 -3.18 9.02
CA VAL A 35 -1.73 -2.27 9.45
C VAL A 35 -2.43 -2.83 10.67
N GLU A 36 -2.55 -1.98 11.68
CA GLU A 36 -3.19 -2.28 12.96
C GLU A 36 -4.24 -1.23 13.31
N HIS A 37 -5.11 -1.55 14.27
CA HIS A 37 -6.14 -0.64 14.80
C HIS A 37 -7.07 -0.01 13.74
N ALA A 38 -7.28 -0.71 12.62
CA ALA A 38 -8.07 -0.25 11.49
C ALA A 38 -9.56 -0.13 11.84
N ARG A 39 -10.08 1.10 11.81
CA ARG A 39 -11.44 1.41 12.23
C ARG A 39 -12.05 2.57 11.47
N ILE A 40 -13.36 2.51 11.29
CA ILE A 40 -14.17 3.60 10.75
C ILE A 40 -14.98 4.19 11.90
N ARG A 41 -14.89 5.51 12.09
CA ARG A 41 -15.78 6.22 13.00
C ARG A 41 -17.16 6.33 12.37
N TRP A 42 -18.14 5.69 12.97
CA TRP A 42 -19.53 5.71 12.55
C TRP A 42 -20.19 7.05 12.92
N LEU A 43 -20.97 7.58 11.98
CA LEU A 43 -21.85 8.74 12.15
C LEU A 43 -23.20 8.43 11.48
N PRO A 44 -24.31 8.97 12.03
CA PRO A 44 -25.65 8.76 11.49
C PRO A 44 -25.83 9.46 10.13
N GLY A 45 -26.80 8.96 9.35
CA GLY A 45 -27.11 9.47 8.02
C GLY A 45 -25.98 9.27 7.01
N ASP A 46 -25.99 10.12 5.97
CA ASP A 46 -25.06 10.03 4.83
C ASP A 46 -23.84 10.93 4.98
N LEU A 47 -23.52 11.35 6.20
CA LEU A 47 -22.34 12.17 6.47
C LEU A 47 -21.04 11.45 6.04
N PRO A 48 -20.01 12.20 5.62
CA PRO A 48 -18.67 11.67 5.45
C PRO A 48 -18.20 10.92 6.70
N LEU A 49 -17.57 9.76 6.53
CA LEU A 49 -16.92 9.06 7.64
C LEU A 49 -15.41 9.25 7.63
N ALA A 50 -14.80 9.01 8.78
CA ALA A 50 -13.36 8.99 8.93
C ALA A 50 -12.84 7.57 9.19
N GLY A 51 -11.80 7.18 8.48
CA GLY A 51 -11.03 5.95 8.71
C GLY A 51 -9.70 6.23 9.42
N TYR A 52 -9.38 5.42 10.41
CA TYR A 52 -8.20 5.52 11.27
C TYR A 52 -7.51 4.16 11.36
N PHE A 53 -6.18 4.15 11.43
CA PHE A 53 -5.35 2.96 11.45
C PHE A 53 -3.90 3.33 11.74
N ASP A 54 -3.10 2.36 12.14
CA ASP A 54 -1.64 2.51 12.25
C ASP A 54 -0.99 1.78 11.08
N LEU A 55 -0.13 2.48 10.34
CA LEU A 55 0.61 1.93 9.20
C LEU A 55 2.10 1.85 9.54
N THR A 56 2.62 0.63 9.64
CA THR A 56 4.04 0.39 9.91
C THR A 56 4.73 -0.07 8.63
N ASN A 57 5.80 0.62 8.22
CA ASN A 57 6.67 0.14 7.15
C ASN A 57 7.65 -0.90 7.69
N THR A 58 7.42 -2.17 7.38
CA THR A 58 8.24 -3.31 7.81
C THR A 58 9.41 -3.58 6.86
N GLY A 59 9.54 -2.80 5.79
CA GLY A 59 10.54 -2.98 4.75
C GLY A 59 11.81 -2.16 4.97
N PRO A 60 12.88 -2.48 4.21
CA PRO A 60 14.18 -1.79 4.32
C PRO A 60 14.25 -0.47 3.53
N ARG A 61 13.17 -0.08 2.82
CA ARG A 61 13.12 1.13 1.98
C ARG A 61 11.91 1.99 2.34
N PRO A 62 11.93 3.31 2.07
CA PRO A 62 10.75 4.15 2.24
C PRO A 62 9.54 3.60 1.49
N LEU A 63 8.40 3.59 2.16
CA LEU A 63 7.11 3.18 1.63
C LEU A 63 6.27 4.44 1.44
N THR A 64 5.69 4.65 0.26
CA THR A 64 4.81 5.80 0.03
C THR A 64 3.39 5.30 -0.14
N LEU A 65 2.48 5.69 0.76
CA LEU A 65 1.05 5.50 0.59
C LEU A 65 0.53 6.60 -0.35
N THR A 66 -0.15 6.22 -1.43
CA THR A 66 -0.58 7.13 -2.50
C THR A 66 -2.11 7.20 -2.64
N GLY A 67 -2.84 6.45 -1.83
CA GLY A 67 -4.30 6.50 -1.84
C GLY A 67 -4.94 5.27 -1.22
N ALA A 68 -6.26 5.27 -1.24
CA ALA A 68 -7.06 4.13 -0.82
C ALA A 68 -8.36 4.05 -1.65
N SER A 69 -9.02 2.90 -1.63
CA SER A 69 -10.32 2.70 -2.28
C SER A 69 -11.16 1.67 -1.53
N SER A 70 -12.47 1.64 -1.80
CA SER A 70 -13.38 0.65 -1.24
C SER A 70 -14.50 0.35 -2.23
N THR A 71 -15.07 -0.85 -2.16
CA THR A 71 -16.30 -1.19 -2.87
C THR A 71 -17.56 -0.65 -2.16
N VAL A 72 -17.40 -0.15 -0.93
CA VAL A 72 -18.50 0.34 -0.08
C VAL A 72 -18.62 1.87 -0.12
N PHE A 73 -17.58 2.58 -0.57
CA PHE A 73 -17.55 4.03 -0.67
C PHE A 73 -17.22 4.44 -2.09
N GLY A 74 -17.92 5.45 -2.61
CA GLY A 74 -17.65 6.01 -3.93
C GLY A 74 -16.30 6.73 -4.00
N ASP A 75 -15.84 7.30 -2.88
CA ASP A 75 -14.54 7.95 -2.80
C ASP A 75 -13.88 7.75 -1.42
N VAL A 76 -12.56 7.59 -1.43
CA VAL A 76 -11.71 7.38 -0.25
C VAL A 76 -10.45 8.25 -0.42
N MET A 77 -10.43 9.38 0.27
CA MET A 77 -9.34 10.36 0.18
C MET A 77 -8.49 10.36 1.44
N MET A 78 -7.19 10.63 1.33
CA MET A 78 -6.32 10.86 2.48
C MET A 78 -6.33 12.35 2.83
N HIS A 79 -6.62 12.68 4.08
CA HIS A 79 -6.68 14.05 4.58
C HIS A 79 -5.76 14.23 5.78
N ARG A 80 -5.40 15.48 6.09
CA ARG A 80 -4.72 15.88 7.32
C ARG A 80 -5.50 16.99 8.02
N THR A 81 -5.72 16.82 9.32
CA THR A 81 -6.22 17.87 10.18
C THR A 81 -5.13 18.92 10.41
N VAL A 82 -5.44 20.19 10.21
CA VAL A 82 -4.52 21.32 10.39
C VAL A 82 -5.16 22.38 11.27
N HIS A 83 -4.35 22.96 12.16
CA HIS A 83 -4.75 24.09 13.00
C HIS A 83 -4.01 25.34 12.52
N ARG A 84 -4.75 26.37 12.10
CA ARG A 84 -4.18 27.66 11.69
C ARG A 84 -4.97 28.79 12.34
N GLY A 85 -4.32 29.62 13.14
CA GLY A 85 -4.93 30.83 13.69
C GLY A 85 -6.16 30.61 14.58
N GLY A 86 -6.29 29.45 15.23
CA GLY A 86 -7.46 29.09 16.04
C GLY A 86 -8.55 28.33 15.28
N GLU A 87 -8.44 28.21 13.95
CA GLU A 87 -9.35 27.42 13.13
C GLU A 87 -8.79 26.01 12.87
N THR A 88 -9.68 25.02 12.88
CA THR A 88 -9.36 23.63 12.53
C THR A 88 -9.95 23.30 11.17
N GLY A 89 -9.12 22.81 10.26
CA GLY A 89 -9.51 22.42 8.91
C GLY A 89 -8.96 21.05 8.52
N MET A 90 -9.46 20.51 7.42
CA MET A 90 -8.99 19.26 6.82
C MET A 90 -8.50 19.55 5.41
N VAL A 91 -7.26 19.17 5.11
CA VAL A 91 -6.66 19.36 3.78
C VAL A 91 -6.39 18.00 3.12
N PRO A 92 -6.66 17.84 1.82
CA PRO A 92 -6.33 16.61 1.11
C PRO A 92 -4.82 16.42 1.00
N VAL A 93 -4.40 15.16 0.97
CA VAL A 93 -3.02 14.71 0.88
C VAL A 93 -2.95 13.64 -0.20
N HIS A 94 -2.06 13.82 -1.17
CA HIS A 94 -1.95 12.90 -2.31
C HIS A 94 -1.02 11.72 -2.03
N ASP A 95 0.03 11.94 -1.23
CA ASP A 95 0.97 10.90 -0.86
C ASP A 95 1.56 11.15 0.53
N ILE A 96 1.90 10.06 1.22
CA ILE A 96 2.55 10.10 2.53
C ILE A 96 3.68 9.09 2.55
N GLN A 97 4.91 9.57 2.75
CA GLN A 97 6.08 8.71 2.91
C GLN A 97 6.21 8.22 4.36
N VAL A 98 6.46 6.92 4.52
CA VAL A 98 6.73 6.23 5.77
C VAL A 98 8.13 5.63 5.70
N ARG A 99 9.04 6.08 6.57
CA ARG A 99 10.42 5.61 6.61
C ARG A 99 10.49 4.13 7.07
N PRO A 100 11.56 3.39 6.72
CA PRO A 100 11.78 2.03 7.25
C PRO A 100 11.63 1.98 8.77
N GLY A 101 10.84 1.03 9.28
CA GLY A 101 10.58 0.85 10.71
C GLY A 101 9.70 1.92 11.35
N GLN A 102 9.24 2.93 10.59
CA GLN A 102 8.34 3.96 11.11
C GLN A 102 6.90 3.45 11.12
N THR A 103 6.17 3.80 12.19
CA THR A 103 4.71 3.75 12.23
C THR A 103 4.13 5.13 12.01
N LEU A 104 3.21 5.23 11.06
CA LEU A 104 2.41 6.40 10.77
C LEU A 104 1.01 6.19 11.34
N HIS A 105 0.56 7.10 12.19
CA HIS A 105 -0.75 7.03 12.83
C HIS A 105 -1.78 7.87 12.08
N PHE A 106 -2.88 7.24 11.67
CA PHE A 106 -4.08 7.93 11.22
C PHE A 106 -5.02 8.12 12.41
N THR A 107 -5.19 9.37 12.85
CA THR A 107 -5.89 9.77 14.07
C THR A 107 -6.78 11.00 13.82
N PRO A 108 -7.77 11.30 14.70
CA PRO A 108 -8.68 12.44 14.51
C PRO A 108 -7.99 13.79 14.28
N ASP A 109 -6.93 14.08 15.03
CA ASP A 109 -6.18 15.35 14.93
C ASP A 109 -4.95 15.25 14.01
N GLY A 110 -4.83 14.15 13.26
CA GLY A 110 -3.70 13.86 12.39
C GLY A 110 -4.14 13.55 10.96
N TYR A 111 -3.56 12.49 10.40
CA TYR A 111 -4.01 11.95 9.12
C TYR A 111 -5.28 11.12 9.30
N HIS A 112 -6.18 11.13 8.32
CA HIS A 112 -7.36 10.27 8.31
C HIS A 112 -7.78 9.96 6.88
N LEU A 113 -8.50 8.85 6.68
CA LEU A 113 -9.23 8.64 5.44
C LEU A 113 -10.56 9.36 5.53
N MET A 114 -10.89 10.21 4.57
CA MET A 114 -12.24 10.72 4.36
C MET A 114 -12.99 9.76 3.42
N LEU A 115 -14.10 9.21 3.91
CA LEU A 115 -14.89 8.18 3.24
C LEU A 115 -16.25 8.75 2.82
N MET A 116 -16.48 8.82 1.52
CA MET A 116 -17.62 9.53 0.92
C MET A 116 -18.51 8.59 0.11
N GLY A 117 -19.80 8.90 0.03
CA GLY A 117 -20.74 8.23 -0.86
C GLY A 117 -20.87 6.73 -0.55
N ARG A 118 -21.30 6.40 0.66
CA ARG A 118 -21.59 5.01 1.04
C ARG A 118 -22.61 4.40 0.08
N THR A 119 -22.30 3.24 -0.49
CA THR A 119 -23.20 2.53 -1.43
C THR A 119 -24.26 1.69 -0.74
N ARG A 120 -24.12 1.49 0.59
CA ARG A 120 -25.06 0.80 1.45
C ARG A 120 -25.05 1.38 2.86
N THR A 121 -26.12 1.12 3.61
CA THR A 121 -26.17 1.42 5.05
C THR A 121 -25.08 0.65 5.80
N LEU A 122 -24.41 1.32 6.74
CA LEU A 122 -23.42 0.75 7.65
C LEU A 122 -23.92 0.79 9.09
N ALA A 123 -23.78 -0.33 9.80
CA ALA A 123 -24.05 -0.42 11.23
C ALA A 123 -22.74 -0.46 12.04
N LYS A 124 -22.82 -0.10 13.33
CA LYS A 124 -21.72 -0.36 14.28
C LYS A 124 -21.47 -1.87 14.36
N GLY A 125 -20.22 -2.28 14.33
CA GLY A 125 -19.83 -3.69 14.30
C GLY A 125 -19.59 -4.26 12.90
N ASP A 126 -20.06 -3.57 11.84
CA ASP A 126 -19.73 -3.94 10.46
C ASP A 126 -18.21 -3.93 10.23
N ALA A 127 -17.77 -4.65 9.20
CA ALA A 127 -16.42 -4.58 8.69
C ALA A 127 -16.44 -4.15 7.22
N VAL A 128 -15.58 -3.20 6.86
CA VAL A 128 -15.47 -2.67 5.49
C VAL A 128 -14.08 -2.93 4.95
N PRO A 129 -13.94 -3.60 3.78
CA PRO A 129 -12.65 -3.71 3.11
C PRO A 129 -12.25 -2.35 2.52
N ILE A 130 -11.06 -1.89 2.88
CA ILE A 130 -10.39 -0.74 2.28
C ILE A 130 -9.07 -1.21 1.69
N ARG A 131 -8.86 -0.93 0.40
CA ARG A 131 -7.61 -1.19 -0.31
C ARG A 131 -6.71 0.01 -0.17
N LEU A 132 -5.58 -0.14 0.52
CA LEU A 132 -4.51 0.83 0.55
C LEU A 132 -3.61 0.65 -0.67
N THR A 133 -3.25 1.75 -1.35
CA THR A 133 -2.39 1.74 -2.53
C THR A 133 -1.08 2.45 -2.24
N PHE A 134 0.02 1.81 -2.62
CA PHE A 134 1.38 2.31 -2.44
C PHE A 134 2.05 2.55 -3.79
N SER A 135 3.10 3.37 -3.77
CA SER A 135 3.92 3.62 -4.96
C SER A 135 4.47 2.31 -5.56
N GLY A 136 4.63 2.30 -6.87
CA GLY A 136 5.03 1.09 -7.62
C GLY A 136 3.89 0.09 -7.87
N GLY A 137 2.63 0.51 -7.72
CA GLY A 137 1.44 -0.29 -8.07
C GLY A 137 1.09 -1.37 -7.05
N ARG A 138 1.64 -1.29 -5.84
CA ARG A 138 1.41 -2.27 -4.78
C ARG A 138 0.19 -1.90 -3.99
N SER A 139 -0.51 -2.89 -3.45
CA SER A 139 -1.70 -2.65 -2.63
C SER A 139 -1.78 -3.62 -1.45
N MET A 140 -2.67 -3.29 -0.51
CA MET A 140 -3.01 -4.14 0.62
C MET A 140 -4.49 -3.92 0.97
N ASP A 141 -5.26 -5.00 1.04
CA ASP A 141 -6.64 -4.96 1.50
C ASP A 141 -6.66 -5.08 3.03
N VAL A 142 -7.35 -4.15 3.69
CA VAL A 142 -7.45 -4.06 5.14
C VAL A 142 -8.92 -4.01 5.55
N MET A 143 -9.30 -4.82 6.53
CA MET A 143 -10.65 -4.77 7.10
C MET A 143 -10.73 -3.72 8.19
N PHE A 144 -11.55 -2.69 7.96
CA PHE A 144 -11.81 -1.65 8.94
C PHE A 144 -13.10 -1.97 9.71
N ALA A 145 -13.00 -2.06 11.02
CA ALA A 145 -14.17 -2.26 11.87
C ALA A 145 -14.92 -0.93 12.09
N VAL A 146 -16.22 -0.93 11.88
CA VAL A 146 -17.09 0.24 12.10
C VAL A 146 -17.38 0.36 13.59
N ARG A 147 -16.95 1.47 14.20
CA ARG A 147 -17.04 1.73 15.65
C ARG A 147 -17.78 3.04 15.93
N GLY A 148 -18.43 3.12 17.10
CA GLY A 148 -19.04 4.37 17.56
C GLY A 148 -18.00 5.47 17.79
N ALA A 149 -18.42 6.73 17.81
CA ALA A 149 -17.55 7.88 18.05
C ALA A 149 -16.93 7.93 19.46
N ASP A 150 -17.48 7.15 20.38
CA ASP A 150 -17.14 7.01 21.79
C ASP A 150 -16.07 5.94 22.08
N MET A 151 -15.76 5.08 21.10
CA MET A 151 -14.79 4.00 21.26
C MET A 151 -13.53 4.29 20.43
N GLN A 152 -12.51 4.83 21.09
CA GLN A 152 -11.20 5.11 20.49
C GLN A 152 -10.37 3.85 20.27
#